data_AF-A0A3P3E7W8-F1
#
_entry.id   AF-A0A3P3E7W8-F1
#
_cell.length_a   1.000
_cell.length_b   1.000
_cell.length_c   1.000
_cell.angle_alpha   90.00
_cell.angle_beta   90.00
_cell.angle_gamma   90.00
#
_symmetry.space_group_name_H-M   'P 1'
#
loop_
_entity.id
_entity.type
_entity.pdbx_description
1 polymer ?
#
loop_
_entity_poly.entity_id
_entity_poly.type
_entity_poly.pdbx_seq_one_letter_code
_entity_poly.pdbx_strand_id
1 'polypeptide(L)'
;MSDATFSGKGEIRIAAIRGAELAAFLRESQGAGTRSIIIESVRPPVSAPSRLGGKAITSPREMLPPLAAALRKRHVPKVDAAVPVAMEAIGQVLKRLGLDGLARRNDLAGAFVVEATAEQIRELAATPGVQAIRLNRRHRNVRKSDTLGSESLESKKA
;
A
#
# COMPACT_ATOMS: atom_id res chain seq x y z
N MET A 1 -29.58 -26.44 -15.10
CA MET A 1 -29.19 -26.72 -13.70
C MET A 1 -28.12 -25.71 -13.33
N SER A 2 -28.53 -24.68 -12.63
CA SER A 2 -27.70 -23.56 -12.22
C SER A 2 -27.42 -23.74 -10.74
N ASP A 3 -26.17 -23.96 -10.36
CA ASP A 3 -25.75 -23.74 -8.98
C ASP A 3 -24.23 -23.52 -8.92
N ALA A 4 -23.84 -22.25 -9.03
CA ALA A 4 -22.51 -21.79 -8.66
C ALA A 4 -22.68 -21.00 -7.36
N THR A 5 -22.70 -21.72 -6.24
CA THR A 5 -22.61 -21.11 -4.91
C THR A 5 -21.18 -20.62 -4.71
N PHE A 6 -20.92 -19.38 -5.15
CA PHE A 6 -19.78 -18.60 -4.71
C PHE A 6 -19.99 -18.22 -3.24
N SER A 7 -19.73 -19.19 -2.34
CA SER A 7 -19.73 -18.98 -0.90
C SER A 7 -18.41 -18.31 -0.49
N GLY A 8 -18.23 -17.07 -0.94
CA GLY A 8 -17.23 -16.17 -0.39
C GLY A 8 -17.76 -15.55 0.89
N LYS A 9 -17.83 -16.32 1.98
CA LYS A 9 -17.93 -15.73 3.32
C LYS A 9 -16.72 -14.80 3.45
N GLY A 10 -16.99 -13.49 3.35
CA GLY A 10 -15.99 -12.44 3.46
C GLY A 10 -15.38 -12.47 4.84
N GLU A 11 -14.35 -13.31 5.00
CA GLU A 11 -13.44 -13.24 6.12
C GLU A 11 -12.87 -11.81 6.09
N ILE A 12 -13.24 -11.01 7.08
CA ILE A 12 -12.73 -9.65 7.24
C ILE A 12 -11.23 -9.82 7.45
N ARG A 13 -10.46 -9.73 6.37
CA ARG A 13 -9.01 -9.73 6.42
C ARG A 13 -8.61 -8.40 7.04
N ILE A 14 -8.48 -8.39 8.37
CA ILE A 14 -7.86 -7.29 9.08
C ILE A 14 -6.45 -7.16 8.53
N ALA A 15 -6.11 -5.96 8.09
CA ALA A 15 -4.80 -5.66 7.54
C ALA A 15 -3.69 -6.10 8.50
N ALA A 16 -2.62 -6.67 7.95
CA ALA A 16 -1.46 -6.99 8.76
C ALA A 16 -0.79 -5.68 9.22
N ILE A 17 -0.87 -5.36 10.52
CA ILE A 17 -0.05 -4.31 11.13
C ILE A 17 1.40 -4.83 11.17
N ARG A 18 2.28 -4.19 10.40
CA ARG A 18 3.68 -4.60 10.28
C ARG A 18 4.60 -3.70 11.11
N GLY A 19 5.40 -4.34 11.94
CA GLY A 19 6.48 -3.72 12.72
C GLY A 19 6.12 -3.49 14.20
N ALA A 20 7.07 -3.82 15.08
CA ALA A 20 6.89 -3.75 16.52
C ALA A 20 6.62 -2.32 17.03
N GLU A 21 7.26 -1.32 16.45
CA GLU A 21 7.06 0.11 16.81
C GLU A 21 5.61 0.56 16.58
N LEU A 22 5.02 0.19 15.45
CA LEU A 22 3.63 0.56 15.14
C LEU A 22 2.67 -0.20 16.04
N ALA A 23 2.93 -1.49 16.31
CA ALA A 23 2.13 -2.27 17.25
C ALA A 23 2.20 -1.73 18.69
N ALA A 24 3.36 -1.28 19.15
CA ALA A 24 3.54 -0.63 20.44
C ALA A 24 2.75 0.69 20.50
N PHE A 25 2.92 1.56 19.49
CA PHE A 25 2.17 2.80 19.37
C PHE A 25 0.65 2.56 19.44
N LEU A 26 0.13 1.57 18.72
CA LEU A 26 -1.30 1.27 18.76
C LEU A 26 -1.78 0.77 20.13
N ARG A 27 -0.92 0.11 20.93
CA ARG A 27 -1.27 -0.35 22.29
C ARG A 27 -1.20 0.77 23.34
N GLU A 28 -0.21 1.63 23.22
CA GLU A 28 0.10 2.67 24.21
C GLU A 28 -0.64 3.99 23.97
N SER A 29 -1.05 4.25 22.72
CA SER A 29 -1.70 5.51 22.36
C SER A 29 -3.15 5.54 22.81
N GLN A 30 -3.42 6.34 23.85
CA GLN A 30 -4.77 6.78 24.25
C GLN A 30 -5.04 8.26 23.89
N GLY A 31 -4.14 8.92 23.15
CA GLY A 31 -4.22 10.35 22.85
C GLY A 31 -4.18 10.69 21.36
N ALA A 32 -4.25 11.99 21.05
CA ALA A 32 -4.33 12.56 19.69
C ALA A 32 -3.01 12.51 18.86
N GLY A 33 -2.01 11.74 19.30
CA GLY A 33 -0.74 11.65 18.60
C GLY A 33 -0.89 11.00 17.23
N THR A 34 -0.33 11.62 16.18
CA THR A 34 -0.33 11.07 14.82
C THR A 34 1.00 10.39 14.48
N ARG A 35 0.95 9.41 13.59
CA ARG A 35 2.14 8.79 12.99
C ARG A 35 2.01 8.73 11.48
N SER A 36 3.10 9.01 10.78
CA SER A 36 3.19 8.77 9.34
C SER A 36 3.25 7.27 9.08
N ILE A 37 2.30 6.77 8.30
CA ILE A 37 2.14 5.36 7.94
C ILE A 37 2.04 5.18 6.43
N ILE A 38 2.34 3.97 5.98
CA ILE A 38 2.11 3.49 4.62
C ILE A 38 1.00 2.44 4.69
N ILE A 39 -0.04 2.64 3.89
CA ILE A 39 -1.17 1.73 3.71
C ILE A 39 -0.98 1.05 2.37
N GLU A 40 -0.88 -0.27 2.35
CA GLU A 40 -0.70 -1.07 1.14
C GLU A 40 -2.04 -1.73 0.81
N SER A 41 -2.53 -1.54 -0.42
CA SER A 41 -3.72 -2.21 -0.91
C SER A 41 -3.43 -3.67 -1.27
N VAL A 42 -4.46 -4.51 -1.23
CA VAL A 42 -4.37 -5.88 -1.75
C VAL A 42 -3.97 -5.84 -3.21
N ARG A 43 -2.93 -6.59 -3.56
CA ARG A 43 -2.50 -6.82 -4.93
C ARG A 43 -2.79 -8.25 -5.34
N PRO A 44 -3.27 -8.48 -6.58
CA PRO A 44 -3.32 -9.81 -7.13
C PRO A 44 -1.89 -10.38 -7.16
N PRO A 45 -1.72 -11.67 -6.87
CA PRO A 45 -0.42 -12.30 -6.94
C PRO A 45 0.09 -12.17 -8.38
N VAL A 46 1.23 -11.49 -8.55
CA VAL A 46 1.91 -11.49 -9.85
C VAL A 46 2.57 -12.85 -9.97
N SER A 47 1.94 -13.77 -10.69
CA SER A 47 2.62 -15.00 -11.10
C SER A 47 3.83 -14.59 -11.93
N ALA A 48 5.03 -14.93 -11.43
CA ALA A 48 6.22 -14.85 -12.26
C ALA A 48 5.93 -15.63 -13.55
N PRO A 49 6.32 -15.12 -14.73
CA PRO A 49 6.17 -15.89 -15.95
C PRO A 49 6.82 -17.25 -15.73
N SER A 50 6.04 -18.32 -15.88
CA SER A 50 6.58 -19.68 -15.79
C SER A 50 7.79 -19.74 -16.71
N ARG A 51 8.97 -19.99 -16.14
CA ARG A 51 10.17 -20.26 -16.92
C ARG A 51 9.95 -21.60 -17.64
N LEU A 52 9.29 -21.57 -18.78
CA LEU A 52 9.34 -22.68 -19.73
C LEU A 52 10.77 -22.68 -20.29
N GLY A 53 11.65 -23.49 -19.73
CA GLY A 53 13.05 -23.45 -20.16
C GLY A 53 13.97 -24.43 -19.45
N GLY A 54 13.55 -25.69 -19.29
CA GLY A 54 14.42 -26.80 -18.90
C GLY A 54 14.99 -27.56 -20.10
N LYS A 55 15.16 -26.91 -21.26
CA LYS A 55 15.88 -27.48 -22.40
C LYS A 55 17.06 -26.58 -22.73
N ALA A 56 18.26 -27.16 -22.70
CA ALA A 56 19.47 -26.49 -23.14
C ALA A 56 19.26 -26.03 -24.59
N ILE A 57 19.42 -24.74 -24.83
CA ILE A 57 19.44 -24.14 -26.16
C ILE A 57 20.75 -24.62 -26.80
N THR A 58 20.67 -25.46 -27.84
CA THR A 58 21.85 -26.06 -28.49
C THR A 58 22.22 -25.33 -29.79
N SER A 59 21.43 -24.36 -30.25
CA SER A 59 21.84 -23.49 -31.36
C SER A 59 21.24 -22.07 -31.33
N PRO A 60 21.89 -21.06 -31.95
CA PRO A 60 21.37 -19.69 -32.04
C PRO A 60 20.00 -19.58 -32.74
N ARG A 61 19.65 -20.54 -33.61
CA ARG A 61 18.36 -20.57 -34.32
C ARG A 61 17.20 -20.94 -33.38
N GLU A 62 17.49 -21.59 -32.25
CA GLU A 62 16.51 -21.92 -31.19
C GLU A 62 16.27 -20.75 -30.22
N MET A 63 17.08 -19.68 -30.29
CA MET A 63 16.89 -18.45 -29.50
C MET A 63 15.79 -17.56 -30.05
N LEU A 64 15.32 -17.81 -31.27
CA LEU A 64 14.30 -17.01 -31.93
C LEU A 64 12.93 -17.70 -31.75
N PRO A 65 11.95 -17.06 -31.10
CA PRO A 65 10.59 -17.60 -31.09
C PRO A 65 10.10 -17.71 -32.54
N PRO A 66 9.37 -18.79 -32.90
CA PRO A 66 8.80 -18.91 -34.24
C PRO A 66 7.97 -17.66 -34.55
N LEU A 67 8.47 -16.89 -35.52
CA LEU A 67 7.92 -15.62 -35.96
C LEU A 67 6.46 -15.90 -36.40
N ALA A 68 5.52 -15.17 -35.81
CA ALA A 68 4.09 -15.07 -36.18
C ALA A 68 3.04 -16.04 -35.57
N ALA A 69 3.37 -17.20 -35.00
CA ALA A 69 2.32 -18.09 -34.45
C ALA A 69 2.06 -17.89 -32.93
N ALA A 70 3.08 -17.54 -32.15
CA ALA A 70 2.99 -17.47 -30.68
C ALA A 70 2.37 -16.17 -30.14
N LEU A 71 2.27 -15.11 -30.96
CA LEU A 71 1.70 -13.83 -30.53
C LEU A 71 0.16 -13.80 -30.56
N ARG A 72 -0.49 -14.65 -31.37
CA ARG A 72 -1.96 -14.68 -31.47
C ARG A 72 -2.67 -15.45 -30.35
N LYS A 73 -1.94 -16.21 -29.54
CA LYS A 73 -2.50 -16.99 -28.41
C LYS A 73 -2.13 -16.44 -27.03
N ARG A 74 -1.56 -15.23 -26.94
CA ARG A 74 -1.50 -14.51 -25.66
C ARG A 74 -2.89 -14.01 -25.34
N HIS A 75 -3.72 -14.88 -24.77
CA HIS A 75 -4.78 -14.44 -23.89
C HIS A 75 -4.09 -13.64 -22.78
N VAL A 76 -4.08 -12.31 -22.92
CA VAL A 76 -3.65 -11.42 -21.84
C VAL A 76 -4.55 -11.79 -20.66
N PRO A 77 -4.03 -12.33 -19.55
CA PRO A 77 -4.87 -12.55 -18.39
C PRO A 77 -5.48 -11.19 -18.09
N LYS A 78 -6.81 -11.14 -18.09
CA LYS A 78 -7.59 -9.98 -17.73
C LYS A 78 -6.97 -9.47 -16.42
N VAL A 79 -6.33 -8.31 -16.47
CA VAL A 79 -5.68 -7.74 -15.29
C VAL A 79 -6.82 -7.53 -14.31
N ASP A 80 -6.91 -8.41 -13.31
CA ASP A 80 -7.96 -8.32 -12.30
C ASP A 80 -7.91 -6.91 -11.74
N ALA A 81 -8.99 -6.16 -11.96
CA ALA A 81 -9.16 -4.77 -11.54
C ALA A 81 -9.23 -4.62 -10.00
N ALA A 82 -8.77 -5.62 -9.26
CA ALA A 82 -8.79 -5.69 -7.81
C ALA A 82 -7.99 -4.56 -7.15
N VAL A 83 -6.86 -4.13 -7.74
CA VAL A 83 -6.05 -3.03 -7.18
C VAL A 83 -6.75 -1.66 -7.34
N PRO A 84 -7.22 -1.26 -8.54
CA PRO A 84 -8.00 -0.03 -8.69
C PRO A 84 -9.18 0.05 -7.71
N VAL A 85 -9.94 -1.04 -7.56
CA VAL A 85 -11.11 -1.11 -6.68
C VAL A 85 -10.71 -0.98 -5.20
N ALA A 86 -9.66 -1.69 -4.77
CA ALA A 86 -9.17 -1.59 -3.39
C ALA A 86 -8.61 -0.19 -3.07
N MET A 87 -7.88 0.41 -4.00
CA MET A 87 -7.35 1.77 -3.86
C MET A 87 -8.46 2.82 -3.75
N GLU A 88 -9.55 2.65 -4.50
CA GLU A 88 -10.71 3.54 -4.43
C GLU A 88 -11.46 3.38 -3.10
N ALA A 89 -11.68 2.15 -2.63
CA ALA A 89 -12.29 1.88 -1.34
C ALA A 89 -11.49 2.48 -0.18
N ILE A 90 -10.15 2.33 -0.21
CA ILE A 90 -9.26 2.97 0.78
C ILE A 90 -9.36 4.50 0.68
N GLY A 91 -9.41 5.07 -0.53
CA GLY A 91 -9.59 6.50 -0.75
C GLY A 91 -10.89 7.05 -0.13
N GLN A 92 -12.00 6.31 -0.24
CA GLN A 92 -13.27 6.69 0.37
C GLN A 92 -13.20 6.69 1.90
N VAL A 93 -12.54 5.70 2.49
CA VAL A 93 -12.33 5.66 3.96
C VAL A 93 -11.44 6.81 4.40
N LEU A 94 -10.36 7.10 3.68
CA LEU A 94 -9.51 8.26 3.98
C LEU A 94 -10.31 9.57 3.96
N LYS A 95 -11.20 9.74 2.97
CA LYS A 95 -12.10 10.90 2.91
C LYS A 95 -13.08 10.95 4.07
N ARG A 96 -13.69 9.82 4.45
CA ARG A 96 -14.57 9.73 5.64
C ARG A 96 -13.84 10.15 6.91
N LEU A 97 -12.55 9.82 7.00
CA LEU A 97 -11.69 10.14 8.14
C LEU A 97 -11.10 11.56 8.10
N GLY A 98 -11.39 12.35 7.06
CA GLY A 98 -10.81 13.68 6.86
C GLY A 98 -9.30 13.67 6.57
N LEU A 99 -8.79 12.54 6.06
CA LEU A 99 -7.37 12.31 5.81
C LEU A 99 -6.98 12.45 4.33
N ASP A 100 -7.95 12.62 3.42
CA ASP A 100 -7.74 12.69 1.98
C ASP A 100 -6.83 13.86 1.56
N GLY A 101 -6.96 15.02 2.22
CA GLY A 101 -6.07 16.17 1.98
C GLY A 101 -4.62 15.96 2.43
N LEU A 102 -4.37 14.99 3.32
CA LEU A 102 -3.04 14.66 3.85
C LEU A 102 -2.46 13.38 3.23
N ALA A 103 -3.28 12.59 2.55
CA ALA A 103 -2.89 11.31 1.99
C ALA A 103 -2.22 11.49 0.63
N ARG A 104 -1.02 10.93 0.48
CA ARG A 104 -0.32 10.83 -0.81
C ARG A 104 -0.57 9.48 -1.43
N ARG A 105 -1.23 9.47 -2.60
CA ARG A 105 -1.55 8.27 -3.37
C ARG A 105 -0.38 7.86 -4.27
N ASN A 106 -0.11 6.56 -4.34
CA ASN A 106 0.84 5.96 -5.27
C ASN A 106 0.23 4.71 -5.90
N ASP A 107 -0.30 4.84 -7.11
CA ASP A 107 -0.98 3.76 -7.83
C ASP A 107 -0.04 2.65 -8.28
N LEU A 108 1.20 2.97 -8.65
CA LEU A 108 2.23 1.97 -9.01
C LEU A 108 2.55 1.09 -7.79
N ALA A 109 2.63 1.72 -6.63
CA ALA A 109 2.86 1.06 -5.36
C ALA A 109 1.58 0.45 -4.75
N GLY A 110 0.39 0.69 -5.32
CA GLY A 110 -0.89 0.32 -4.70
C GLY A 110 -0.92 0.77 -3.24
N ALA A 111 -0.53 2.01 -2.96
CA ALA A 111 -0.31 2.46 -1.60
C ALA A 111 -0.69 3.92 -1.35
N PHE A 112 -0.96 4.23 -0.10
CA PHE A 112 -1.14 5.58 0.42
C PHE A 112 -0.12 5.86 1.52
N VAL A 113 0.32 7.12 1.63
CA VAL A 113 1.11 7.62 2.76
C VAL A 113 0.31 8.70 3.46
N VAL A 114 0.11 8.58 4.77
CA VAL A 114 -0.73 9.51 5.54
C VAL A 114 -0.25 9.63 6.97
N GLU A 115 -0.52 10.76 7.63
CA GLU A 115 -0.40 10.90 9.09
C GLU A 115 -1.76 10.63 9.73
N ALA A 116 -1.82 9.65 10.63
CA ALA A 116 -3.07 9.22 11.24
C ALA A 116 -2.91 8.93 12.73
N THR A 117 -3.99 9.11 13.49
CA THR A 117 -4.07 8.73 14.91
C THR A 117 -4.18 7.21 15.06
N ALA A 118 -3.95 6.70 16.28
CA ALA A 118 -4.09 5.27 16.53
C ALA A 118 -5.51 4.74 16.22
N GLU A 119 -6.55 5.51 16.49
CA GLU A 119 -7.94 5.17 16.19
C GLU A 119 -8.19 5.08 14.68
N GLN A 120 -7.76 6.10 13.93
CA GLN A 120 -7.84 6.12 12.47
C GLN A 120 -7.08 4.94 11.84
N ILE A 121 -5.90 4.60 12.39
CA ILE A 121 -5.10 3.47 11.91
C ILE A 121 -5.83 2.14 12.13
N ARG A 122 -6.51 1.96 13.28
CA ARG A 122 -7.30 0.76 13.54
C ARG A 122 -8.48 0.63 12.58
N GLU A 123 -9.16 1.74 12.29
CA GLU A 123 -10.26 1.77 11.32
C GLU A 123 -9.79 1.47 9.89
N LEU A 124 -8.66 2.05 9.50
CA LEU A 124 -8.02 1.74 8.22
C LEU A 124 -7.59 0.26 8.14
N ALA A 125 -7.11 -0.32 9.24
CA ALA A 125 -6.73 -1.73 9.29
C ALA A 125 -7.94 -2.67 9.12
N ALA A 126 -9.13 -2.24 9.53
CA ALA A 126 -10.36 -2.99 9.33
C ALA A 126 -10.96 -2.83 7.92
N THR A 127 -10.40 -1.94 7.09
CA THR A 127 -10.95 -1.62 5.76
C THR A 127 -10.67 -2.76 4.77
N PRO A 128 -11.71 -3.32 4.13
CA PRO A 128 -11.53 -4.30 3.06
C PRO A 128 -10.68 -3.75 1.94
N GLY A 129 -9.72 -4.55 1.47
CA GLY A 129 -8.78 -4.13 0.42
C GLY A 129 -7.48 -3.52 0.96
N VAL A 130 -7.35 -3.28 2.27
CA VAL A 130 -6.03 -3.04 2.89
C VAL A 130 -5.34 -4.36 3.15
N GLN A 131 -4.13 -4.53 2.61
CA GLN A 131 -3.29 -5.69 2.83
C GLN A 131 -2.41 -5.53 4.08
N ALA A 132 -1.79 -4.37 4.21
CA ALA A 132 -0.85 -4.11 5.29
C ALA A 132 -0.78 -2.62 5.64
N ILE A 133 -0.46 -2.35 6.90
CA ILE A 133 -0.12 -1.01 7.37
C ILE A 133 1.22 -1.06 8.07
N ARG A 134 2.12 -0.12 7.75
CA ARG A 134 3.44 -0.02 8.38
C ARG A 134 3.83 1.42 8.63
N LEU A 135 4.76 1.62 9.56
CA LEU A 135 5.31 2.93 9.85
C LEU A 135 6.12 3.46 8.64
N ASN A 136 5.91 4.71 8.26
CA ASN A 136 6.74 5.39 7.28
C ASN A 136 8.04 5.90 7.92
N ARG A 137 9.05 5.04 7.98
CA ARG A 137 10.35 5.36 8.61
C ARG A 137 11.11 6.51 7.95
N ARG A 138 10.82 6.82 6.68
CA ARG A 138 11.53 7.86 5.92
C ARG A 138 11.00 9.28 6.15
N HIS A 139 9.83 9.45 6.78
CA HIS A 139 9.25 10.76 7.08
C HIS A 139 9.80 11.43 8.35
N ARG A 140 10.82 10.86 9.02
CA ARG A 140 11.38 11.41 10.28
C ARG A 140 12.11 12.76 10.13
N ASN A 141 12.26 13.34 8.94
CA ASN A 141 13.24 14.42 8.72
C ASN A 141 12.69 15.81 8.34
N VAL A 142 11.38 16.09 8.38
CA VAL A 142 10.86 17.38 7.84
C VAL A 142 10.33 18.36 8.91
N ARG A 143 10.42 18.06 10.21
CA ARG A 143 9.94 19.01 11.25
C ARG A 143 10.92 19.22 12.41
N LYS A 144 12.18 19.52 12.10
CA LYS A 144 13.14 20.01 13.11
C LYS A 144 13.84 21.33 12.74
N SER A 145 13.57 21.92 11.57
CA SER A 145 14.24 23.15 11.13
C SER A 145 13.48 24.44 11.42
N ASP A 146 12.19 24.41 11.77
CA ASP A 146 11.35 25.63 11.73
C ASP A 146 10.98 26.17 13.13
N THR A 147 11.69 25.77 14.19
CA THR A 147 11.37 26.22 15.58
C THR A 147 12.58 26.74 16.35
N LEU A 148 13.63 27.17 15.66
CA LEU A 148 14.73 27.91 16.26
C LEU A 148 14.92 29.23 15.50
N GLY A 149 14.28 30.29 15.96
CA GLY A 149 14.54 31.61 15.41
C GLY A 149 13.55 32.73 15.72
N SER A 150 12.95 32.79 16.91
CA SER A 150 12.23 34.01 17.33
C SER A 150 12.19 34.22 18.84
N GLU A 151 13.27 33.91 19.55
CA GLU A 151 13.47 34.33 20.95
C GLU A 151 14.93 34.72 21.17
N SER A 152 15.31 35.93 20.77
CA SER A 152 16.35 36.75 21.42
C SER A 152 16.70 37.93 20.52
N LEU A 153 15.98 39.03 20.70
CA LEU A 153 16.60 40.35 20.63
C LEU A 153 16.49 40.95 22.03
N GLU A 154 17.35 40.41 22.89
CA GLU A 154 18.30 41.17 23.70
C GLU A 154 17.82 42.54 24.19
N SER A 155 17.07 42.51 25.29
CA SER A 155 17.27 43.48 26.35
C SER A 155 18.72 43.41 26.82
N LYS A 156 19.56 44.39 26.45
CA LYS A 156 20.67 44.90 27.29
C LYS A 156 21.35 46.14 26.71
N LYS A 157 21.24 47.23 27.50
CA LYS A 157 22.23 48.28 27.80
C LYS A 157 22.73 49.17 26.65
N ALA A 158 22.31 50.44 26.68
CA ALA A 158 23.02 51.53 27.37
C ALA A 158 22.06 52.69 27.61
#